data_AF-A0A7V2TXV0-F1
#
_entry.id   AF-A0A7V2TXV0-F1
#
_cell.length_a   1.000
_cell.length_b   1.000
_cell.length_c   1.000
_cell.angle_alpha   90.00
_cell.angle_beta   90.00
_cell.angle_gamma   90.00
#
_symmetry.space_group_name_H-M   'P 1'
#
loop_
_entity.id
_entity.type
_entity.pdbx_description
1 polymer ?
#
loop_
_entity_poly.entity_id
_entity_poly.type
_entity_poly.pdbx_seq_one_letter_code
_entity_poly.pdbx_strand_id
1 'polypeptide(L)' 'QVNAIHPGVMDTRMQEEIRKAGAKAIGTDMFERLKEEGMLHPPEEPAKLALFLASKAAEGITGEYLSFDDKEVKFLLSQM' A
#
# COMPACT_ATOMS: atom_id res chain seq x y z
N GLN A 1 -18.34 4.74 -7.28
CA GLN A 1 -17.42 3.70 -7.78
C GLN A 1 -16.91 2.86 -6.63
N VAL A 2 -16.50 1.62 -6.89
CA VAL A 2 -15.91 0.69 -5.91
C VAL A 2 -14.66 0.10 -6.53
N ASN A 3 -13.52 0.18 -5.84
CA ASN A 3 -12.23 -0.35 -6.29
C ASN A 3 -11.49 -1.00 -5.11
N ALA A 4 -10.56 -1.89 -5.40
CA ALA A 4 -9.66 -2.51 -4.43
C ALA A 4 -8.25 -1.94 -4.58
N ILE A 5 -7.63 -1.57 -3.46
CA ILE A 5 -6.24 -1.10 -3.42
C ILE A 5 -5.40 -2.17 -2.72
N HIS A 6 -4.33 -2.61 -3.36
CA HIS A 6 -3.24 -3.34 -2.73
C HIS A 6 -2.18 -2.33 -2.27
N PRO A 7 -2.06 -2.08 -0.96
CA PRO A 7 -1.16 -1.05 -0.46
C PRO A 7 0.27 -1.55 -0.29
N GLY A 8 0.58 -2.84 -0.45
CA GLY A 8 1.88 -3.41 -0.09
C GLY A 8 2.11 -3.46 1.43
N VAL A 9 3.38 -3.41 1.86
CA VAL A 9 3.78 -3.48 3.28
C VAL A 9 4.20 -2.10 3.81
N MET A 10 3.32 -1.48 4.59
CA MET A 10 3.48 -0.08 5.04
C MET A 10 4.08 0.03 6.43
N ASP A 11 4.83 1.10 6.69
CA ASP A 11 5.29 1.47 8.04
C ASP A 11 4.12 2.03 8.86
N THR A 12 3.38 1.12 9.50
CA THR A 12 2.17 1.43 10.26
C THR A 12 2.15 0.66 11.55
N ARG A 13 1.29 1.07 12.49
CA ARG A 13 1.04 0.32 13.73
C ARG A 13 0.62 -1.13 13.46
N MET A 14 -0.16 -1.40 12.42
CA MET A 14 -0.54 -2.78 12.08
C MET A 14 0.69 -3.65 11.81
N GLN A 15 1.64 -3.11 11.05
CA GLN A 15 2.84 -3.84 10.68
C GLN A 15 3.79 -3.99 11.89
N GLU A 16 3.82 -3.01 12.82
CA GLU A 16 4.47 -3.17 14.13
C GLU A 16 3.86 -4.33 14.93
N GLU A 17 2.54 -4.47 14.99
CA GLU A 17 1.89 -5.57 15.71
C GLU A 17 2.19 -6.93 15.05
N ILE A 18 2.26 -7.00 13.71
CA ILE A 18 2.68 -8.22 12.99
C ILE A 18 4.10 -8.63 13.39
N ARG A 19 5.03 -7.67 13.43
CA ARG A 19 6.41 -7.90 13.89
C ARG A 19 6.47 -8.33 15.36
N LYS A 20 5.75 -7.64 16.25
CA LYS A 20 5.67 -7.99 17.69
C LYS A 20 5.15 -9.42 17.93
N ALA A 21 4.24 -9.91 17.10
CA ALA A 21 3.77 -11.30 17.18
C ALA A 21 4.89 -12.32 16.89
N GLY A 22 5.91 -11.91 16.13
CA GLY A 22 7.13 -12.67 15.87
C GLY A 22 7.01 -13.71 14.76
N ALA A 23 8.16 -14.04 14.17
CA ALA A 23 8.25 -14.90 12.98
C ALA A 23 7.61 -16.29 13.16
N LYS A 24 7.64 -16.84 14.38
CA LYS A 24 7.00 -18.14 14.68
C LYS A 24 5.47 -18.09 14.54
N ALA A 25 4.83 -17.00 14.99
CA ALA A 25 3.38 -16.86 14.93
C ALA A 25 2.92 -16.52 13.50
N ILE A 26 3.70 -15.70 12.80
CA ILE A 26 3.39 -15.26 11.43
C ILE A 26 3.81 -16.31 10.37
N GLY A 27 4.75 -17.20 10.72
CA GLY A 27 5.30 -18.22 9.81
C GLY A 27 6.38 -17.70 8.87
N THR A 28 6.86 -16.47 9.06
CA THR A 28 7.93 -15.86 8.25
C THR A 28 8.62 -14.73 9.01
N ASP A 29 9.91 -14.53 8.74
CA ASP A 29 10.72 -13.41 9.24
C ASP A 29 10.72 -12.20 8.27
N MET A 30 10.03 -12.31 7.14
CA MET A 30 10.06 -11.31 6.06
C MET A 30 9.74 -9.91 6.56
N PHE A 31 8.77 -9.74 7.46
CA PHE A 31 8.38 -8.42 7.96
C PHE A 31 9.41 -7.74 8.86
N GLU A 32 10.28 -8.52 9.51
CA GLU A 32 11.44 -7.99 10.24
C GLU A 32 12.49 -7.53 9.24
N ARG A 33 12.85 -8.38 8.26
CA ARG A 33 13.82 -8.04 7.21
C ARG A 33 13.42 -6.79 6.43
N LEU A 34 12.16 -6.66 6.03
CA LEU A 34 11.66 -5.46 5.36
C LEU A 34 11.81 -4.19 6.21
N LYS A 35 11.75 -4.29 7.55
CA LYS A 35 12.01 -3.13 8.44
C LYS A 35 13.50 -2.83 8.54
N GLU A 36 14.32 -3.85 8.74
CA GLU A 36 15.77 -3.73 8.89
C GLU A 36 16.43 -3.19 7.62
N GLU A 37 15.93 -3.61 6.45
CA GLU A 37 16.38 -3.16 5.13
C GLU A 37 15.78 -1.80 4.72
N GLY A 38 14.90 -1.21 5.55
CA GLY A 38 14.27 0.09 5.26
C GLY A 38 13.31 0.07 4.07
N MET A 39 12.68 -1.08 3.79
CA MET A 39 11.80 -1.31 2.64
C MET A 39 10.31 -1.07 2.92
N LEU A 40 9.95 -0.64 4.13
CA LEU A 40 8.57 -0.28 4.42
C LEU A 40 8.24 1.08 3.81
N HIS A 41 7.14 1.15 3.08
CA HIS A 41 6.71 2.41 2.51
C HIS A 41 5.90 3.24 3.50
N PRO A 42 5.94 4.57 3.39
CA PRO A 42 5.03 5.44 4.12
C PRO A 42 3.58 5.22 3.66
N PRO A 43 2.60 5.16 4.58
CA PRO A 43 1.19 4.93 4.24
C PRO A 43 0.58 6.04 3.38
N GLU A 44 1.20 7.22 3.32
CA GLU A 44 0.82 8.32 2.45
C GLU A 44 0.93 7.97 0.96
N GLU A 45 1.81 7.03 0.58
CA GLU A 45 1.96 6.59 -0.82
C GLU A 45 0.67 5.96 -1.37
N PRO A 46 0.13 4.85 -0.81
CA PRO A 46 -1.15 4.31 -1.24
C PRO A 46 -2.34 5.25 -0.93
N ALA A 47 -2.23 6.13 0.07
CA ALA A 47 -3.30 7.09 0.38
C ALA A 47 -3.56 8.08 -0.76
N LYS A 48 -2.52 8.45 -1.54
CA LYS A 48 -2.69 9.29 -2.74
C LYS A 48 -3.56 8.61 -3.79
N LEU A 49 -3.42 7.31 -3.98
CA LEU A 49 -4.29 6.53 -4.88
C LEU A 49 -5.74 6.50 -4.37
N ALA A 50 -5.94 6.29 -3.06
CA ALA A 50 -7.28 6.36 -2.47
C ALA A 50 -7.93 7.74 -2.68
N LEU A 51 -7.16 8.82 -2.48
CA LEU A 51 -7.61 10.19 -2.72
C LEU A 51 -7.98 10.41 -4.19
N PHE A 52 -7.14 9.95 -5.13
CA PHE A 52 -7.43 10.01 -6.56
C PHE A 52 -8.74 9.28 -6.91
N LEU A 53 -8.89 8.03 -6.46
CA LEU A 53 -10.08 7.20 -6.73
C LEU A 53 -11.36 7.73 -6.09
N ALA A 54 -11.24 8.57 -5.05
CA ALA A 54 -12.36 9.28 -4.43
C ALA A 54 -12.68 10.62 -5.14
N SER A 55 -11.82 11.08 -6.04
CA SER A 55 -11.97 12.35 -6.76
C SER A 55 -12.85 12.23 -8.00
N LYS A 56 -13.29 13.38 -8.51
CA LYS A 56 -13.99 13.48 -9.80
C LYS A 56 -13.13 13.11 -11.01
N ALA A 57 -11.81 13.23 -10.91
CA ALA A 57 -10.90 12.86 -11.99
C ALA A 57 -10.89 11.35 -12.27
N ALA A 58 -11.31 10.53 -11.29
CA ALA A 58 -11.42 9.08 -11.43
C ALA A 58 -12.84 8.61 -11.77
N GLU A 59 -13.76 9.51 -12.15
CA GLU A 59 -15.14 9.13 -12.46
C GLU A 59 -15.18 8.13 -13.63
N GLY A 60 -15.85 7.00 -13.40
CA GLY A 60 -15.91 5.88 -14.35
C GLY A 60 -14.90 4.76 -14.07
N ILE A 61 -13.89 4.99 -13.23
CA ILE A 61 -12.96 3.92 -12.78
C ILE A 61 -13.64 3.15 -11.65
N THR A 62 -14.12 1.94 -11.93
CA THR A 62 -14.80 1.08 -10.97
C THR A 62 -14.56 -0.39 -11.30
N GLY A 63 -14.48 -1.24 -10.26
CA GLY A 63 -14.25 -2.68 -10.40
C GLY A 63 -12.77 -3.07 -10.51
N GLU A 64 -11.85 -2.11 -10.34
CA GLU A 64 -10.43 -2.34 -10.54
C GLU A 64 -9.72 -2.84 -9.27
N TYR A 65 -8.67 -3.64 -9.46
CA TYR A 65 -7.66 -3.99 -8.46
C TYR A 65 -6.36 -3.28 -8.82
N LEU A 66 -5.90 -2.38 -7.96
CA LEU A 66 -4.78 -1.49 -8.26
C LEU A 66 -3.72 -1.62 -7.15
N SER A 67 -2.46 -1.82 -7.53
CA SER A 67 -1.35 -1.72 -6.59
C SER A 67 -0.75 -0.31 -6.64
N PHE A 68 -0.45 0.27 -5.48
CA PHE A 68 0.12 1.63 -5.43
C PHE A 68 1.48 1.74 -6.15
N ASP A 69 2.18 0.62 -6.29
CA ASP A 69 3.52 0.52 -6.86
C ASP A 69 3.55 0.06 -8.33
N ASP A 70 2.39 -0.19 -8.93
CA ASP A 70 2.26 -0.45 -10.37
C ASP A 70 2.80 0.75 -11.18
N LYS A 71 3.43 0.47 -12.33
CA LYS A 71 4.07 1.51 -13.14
C LYS A 71 3.06 2.54 -13.63
N GLU A 72 1.88 2.12 -14.10
CA GLU A 72 0.85 3.05 -14.54
C GLU A 72 0.32 3.91 -13.39
N VAL A 73 0.15 3.31 -12.20
CA VAL A 73 -0.33 4.01 -11.00
C VAL A 73 0.70 5.05 -10.54
N LYS A 74 1.98 4.68 -10.46
CA LYS A 74 3.05 5.62 -10.11
C LYS A 74 3.17 6.77 -11.11
N PHE A 75 3.04 6.48 -12.41
CA PHE A 75 3.03 7.51 -13.44
C PHE A 75 1.86 8.47 -13.25
N LEU A 76 0.65 7.95 -13.02
CA LEU A 76 -0.53 8.76 -12.74
C LEU A 76 -0.35 9.66 -11.51
N LEU A 77 0.10 9.09 -10.38
CA LEU A 77 0.29 9.81 -9.13
C LEU A 77 1.39 10.87 -9.20
N SER A 78 2.34 10.79 -10.13
CA SER A 78 3.37 11.80 -10.32
C SER A 78 2.89 13.03 -11.09
N GLN A 79 1.70 12.99 -11.68
CA GLN A 79 1.09 14.11 -12.39
C GLN A 79 0.11 14.92 -11.52
N MET A 80 -0.09 14.50 -10.26
CA MET A 80 -0.98 15.11 -9.27
C MET A 80 -0.20 15.96 -8.27
#